data_AF-A0AA41RQH0-F1
#
_entry.id   AF-A0AA41RQH0-F1
#
_cell.length_a   1.000
_cell.length_b   1.000
_cell.length_c   1.000
_cell.angle_alpha   90.00
_cell.angle_beta   90.00
_cell.angle_gamma   90.00
#
_symmetry.space_group_name_H-M   'P 1'
#
loop_
_entity.id
_entity.type
_entity.pdbx_description
1 polymer ?
#
loop_
_entity_poly.entity_id
_entity_poly.type
_entity_poly.pdbx_seq_one_letter_code
_entity_poly.pdbx_strand_id
1 'polypeptide(L)'
;MKESNLKGIPYKNLKGRTALIKFTPDIEVAKYKAAPIRTSSGIRGQIDEVCDKNKIFSSVAKREGIAKCTFEKGICMSDIVFMRMLRQVEVPRFYSPFSAALEPRDCIVPDNNKEKVIF
;
A
#
# COMPACT_ATOMS: atom_id res chain seq x y z
N MET A 1 -5.06 -12.41 -10.12
CA MET A 1 -5.43 -11.07 -9.62
C MET A 1 -5.43 -11.12 -8.11
N LYS A 2 -4.73 -10.23 -7.41
CA LYS A 2 -4.63 -10.25 -5.93
C LYS A 2 -5.46 -9.12 -5.34
N GLU A 3 -6.26 -9.46 -4.34
CA GLU A 3 -7.01 -8.48 -3.57
C GLU A 3 -6.10 -7.80 -2.56
N SER A 4 -6.19 -6.47 -2.52
CA SER A 4 -5.49 -5.64 -1.55
C SER A 4 -6.43 -4.56 -1.05
N ASN A 5 -6.37 -4.27 0.24
CA ASN A 5 -7.15 -3.19 0.84
C ASN A 5 -6.21 -2.02 1.15
N LEU A 6 -6.60 -0.82 0.74
CA LEU A 6 -6.00 0.40 1.28
C LEU A 6 -6.62 0.72 2.61
N LYS A 7 -5.78 1.24 3.50
CA LYS A 7 -6.22 1.75 4.80
C LYS A 7 -6.21 3.27 4.76
N GLY A 8 -7.29 3.86 5.24
CA GLY A 8 -7.44 5.29 5.42
C GLY A 8 -7.81 5.60 6.87
N ILE A 9 -7.24 6.66 7.40
CA ILE A 9 -7.53 7.17 8.74
C ILE A 9 -8.29 8.50 8.58
N PRO A 10 -9.42 8.69 9.27
CA PRO A 10 -10.12 9.96 9.30
C PRO A 10 -9.19 11.07 9.79
N TYR A 11 -9.07 12.14 9.02
CA TYR A 11 -8.28 13.32 9.38
C TYR A 11 -9.16 14.39 10.02
N LYS A 12 -10.32 14.67 9.40
CA LYS A 12 -11.27 15.66 9.91
C LYS A 12 -12.68 15.35 9.44
N ASN A 13 -13.61 15.26 10.37
CA ASN A 13 -15.03 15.19 10.05
C ASN A 13 -15.55 16.58 9.64
N LEU A 14 -16.29 16.63 8.54
CA LEU A 14 -16.97 17.83 8.07
C LEU A 14 -18.42 17.82 8.56
N LYS A 15 -19.17 18.92 8.32
CA LYS A 15 -20.58 18.98 8.70
C LYS A 15 -21.36 17.90 7.94
N GLY A 16 -22.18 17.13 8.66
CA GLY A 16 -23.02 16.08 8.09
C GLY A 16 -22.32 14.73 7.98
N ARG A 17 -22.49 14.06 6.84
CA ARG A 17 -22.02 12.69 6.58
C ARG A 17 -20.74 12.65 5.73
N THR A 18 -19.95 13.72 5.78
CA THR A 18 -18.73 13.85 4.98
C THR A 18 -17.51 13.93 5.88
N ALA A 19 -16.42 13.30 5.45
CA ALA A 19 -15.16 13.33 6.19
C ALA A 19 -13.97 13.39 5.23
N LEU A 20 -12.90 14.03 5.71
CA LEU A 20 -11.60 14.01 5.07
C LEU A 20 -10.82 12.82 5.60
N ILE A 21 -10.29 12.00 4.70
CA ILE A 21 -9.57 10.77 5.04
C ILE A 21 -8.18 10.84 4.43
N LYS A 22 -7.17 10.51 5.23
CA LYS A 22 -5.80 10.32 4.76
C LYS A 22 -5.57 8.84 4.49
N PHE A 23 -5.25 8.49 3.25
CA PHE A 23 -4.93 7.12 2.87
C PHE A 23 -3.43 6.82 3.02
N THR A 24 -3.11 5.57 3.32
CA THR A 24 -1.74 5.05 3.33
C THR A 24 -1.67 3.78 2.47
N PRO A 25 -0.75 3.68 1.49
CA PRO A 25 0.22 4.70 1.06
C PRO A 25 -0.43 5.97 0.48
N ASP A 26 0.34 7.04 0.32
CA ASP A 26 -0.12 8.27 -0.34
C ASP A 26 -0.45 7.95 -1.79
N ILE A 27 -1.74 7.98 -2.11
CA ILE A 27 -2.25 7.54 -3.40
C ILE A 27 -2.81 8.74 -4.13
N GLU A 28 -2.65 8.72 -5.45
CA GLU A 28 -3.39 9.59 -6.35
C GLU A 28 -4.87 9.23 -6.29
N VAL A 29 -5.56 9.82 -5.31
CA VAL A 29 -7.00 9.68 -5.13
C VAL A 29 -7.74 10.05 -6.44
N ALA A 30 -7.12 10.87 -7.31
CA ALA A 30 -7.58 11.25 -8.66
C ALA A 30 -8.08 10.07 -9.49
N LYS A 31 -7.38 8.94 -9.38
CA LYS A 31 -7.69 7.71 -10.12
C LYS A 31 -8.92 6.97 -9.58
N TYR A 32 -9.34 7.27 -8.36
CA TYR A 32 -10.34 6.52 -7.59
C TYR A 32 -11.59 7.34 -7.25
N LYS A 33 -11.97 8.28 -8.12
CA LYS A 33 -13.20 9.05 -7.98
C LYS A 33 -14.43 8.12 -7.97
N ALA A 34 -15.39 8.39 -7.08
CA ALA A 34 -16.60 7.60 -6.87
C ALA A 34 -16.36 6.12 -6.52
N ALA A 35 -15.16 5.74 -6.08
CA ALA A 35 -14.89 4.38 -5.64
C ALA A 35 -15.65 4.06 -4.33
N PRO A 36 -16.17 2.84 -4.18
CA PRO A 36 -16.86 2.41 -2.97
C PRO A 36 -15.85 2.16 -1.83
N ILE A 37 -16.18 2.65 -0.65
CA ILE A 37 -15.40 2.48 0.58
C ILE A 37 -16.26 1.91 1.71
N ARG A 38 -15.61 1.24 2.66
CA ARG A 38 -16.25 0.69 3.86
C ARG A 38 -15.43 0.99 5.10
N THR A 39 -16.07 1.32 6.20
CA THR A 39 -15.40 1.49 7.48
C THR A 39 -15.38 0.19 8.30
N SER A 40 -14.49 0.10 9.29
CA SER A 40 -14.47 -0.97 10.31
C SER A 40 -15.82 -1.10 11.03
N SER A 41 -16.56 0.00 11.13
CA SER A 41 -17.90 0.06 11.73
C SER A 41 -19.03 -0.37 10.79
N GLY A 42 -18.70 -0.85 9.58
CA GLY A 42 -19.68 -1.37 8.62
C GLY A 42 -20.43 -0.30 7.82
N ILE A 43 -20.05 0.97 7.93
CA ILE A 43 -20.67 2.08 7.19
C ILE A 43 -20.11 2.09 5.77
N ARG A 44 -20.99 2.29 4.79
CA ARG A 44 -20.60 2.44 3.38
C ARG A 44 -20.42 3.90 3.02
N GLY A 45 -19.54 4.14 2.07
CA GLY A 45 -19.30 5.48 1.53
C GLY A 45 -18.75 5.47 0.12
N GLN A 46 -18.57 6.66 -0.42
CA GLN A 46 -17.98 6.92 -1.73
C GLN A 46 -16.97 8.07 -1.64
N ILE A 47 -16.04 8.10 -2.58
CA ILE A 47 -15.06 9.19 -2.72
C ILE A 47 -15.64 10.27 -3.64
N ASP A 48 -15.88 11.47 -3.11
CA ASP A 48 -16.57 12.57 -3.79
C ASP A 48 -15.61 13.47 -4.60
N GLU A 49 -14.62 14.03 -3.91
CA GLU A 49 -13.67 14.97 -4.47
C GLU A 49 -12.25 14.55 -4.15
N VAL A 50 -11.49 14.49 -5.24
CA VAL A 50 -10.04 14.39 -5.23
C VAL A 50 -9.53 15.81 -5.25
N CYS A 51 -8.71 16.15 -4.27
CA CYS A 51 -8.00 17.41 -4.26
C CYS A 51 -6.89 17.35 -5.32
N ASP A 52 -7.22 17.68 -6.57
CA ASP A 52 -6.20 17.91 -7.60
C ASP A 52 -5.33 19.11 -7.20
N LYS A 53 -4.04 19.03 -7.51
CA LYS A 53 -3.01 20.07 -7.23
C LYS A 53 -3.42 21.48 -7.69
N ASN A 54 -4.38 21.58 -8.61
CA ASN A 54 -4.80 22.80 -9.30
C ASN A 54 -6.17 23.35 -8.85
N LYS A 55 -6.89 22.71 -7.90
CA LYS A 55 -8.19 23.24 -7.40
C LYS A 55 -8.02 23.91 -6.03
N ILE A 56 -7.98 25.23 -6.06
CA ILE A 56 -7.79 26.16 -4.92
C ILE A 56 -9.05 26.19 -4.04
N PHE A 57 -9.35 25.14 -3.26
CA PHE A 57 -10.51 25.22 -2.34
C PHE A 57 -10.16 25.14 -0.85
N SER A 58 -8.96 24.70 -0.47
CA SER A 58 -8.40 25.07 0.84
C SER A 58 -6.91 24.74 0.90
N SER A 59 -6.15 25.59 1.58
CA SER A 59 -4.75 25.38 1.94
C SER A 59 -4.46 24.05 2.68
N VAL A 60 -5.48 23.34 3.15
CA VAL A 60 -5.38 22.02 3.82
C VAL A 60 -5.46 20.85 2.82
N ALA A 61 -6.12 21.05 1.67
CA ALA A 61 -6.38 20.04 0.63
C ALA A 61 -5.19 19.76 -0.29
N LYS A 62 -4.12 20.56 -0.21
CA LYS A 62 -2.92 20.40 -1.03
C LYS A 62 -1.99 19.29 -0.54
N ARG A 63 -2.35 18.60 0.55
CA ARG A 63 -1.58 17.49 1.11
C ARG A 63 -1.88 16.21 0.33
N GLU A 64 -0.83 15.60 -0.18
CA GLU A 64 -0.85 14.32 -0.87
C GLU A 64 -1.56 13.26 -0.01
N GLY A 65 -2.40 12.43 -0.64
CA GLY A 65 -3.10 11.32 0.03
C GLY A 65 -4.37 11.66 0.83
N ILE A 66 -4.87 12.91 0.81
CA ILE A 66 -6.17 13.26 1.44
C ILE A 66 -7.31 13.27 0.42
N ALA A 67 -8.42 12.61 0.77
CA ALA A 67 -9.64 12.55 -0.01
C ALA A 67 -10.85 13.07 0.77
N LYS A 68 -11.81 13.68 0.08
CA LYS A 68 -13.14 13.93 0.63
C LYS A 68 -14.05 12.76 0.32
N CYS A 69 -14.62 12.18 1.36
CA CYS A 69 -15.48 11.00 1.28
C CYS A 69 -16.86 11.31 1.86
N THR A 70 -17.90 10.82 1.18
CA THR A 70 -19.30 10.82 1.61
C THR A 70 -19.65 9.45 2.19
N PHE A 71 -20.41 9.44 3.28
CA PHE A 71 -20.83 8.22 3.97
C PHE A 71 -22.35 8.18 4.13
N GLU A 72 -22.90 6.99 4.31
CA GLU A 72 -24.31 6.80 4.66
C GLU A 72 -24.65 7.39 6.04
N LYS A 73 -23.70 7.31 6.97
CA LYS A 73 -23.79 7.83 8.34
C LYS A 73 -22.47 8.51 8.73
N GLY A 74 -22.52 9.44 9.68
CA GLY A 74 -21.31 10.03 10.25
C GLY A 74 -20.37 8.98 10.84
N ILE A 75 -19.08 9.14 10.60
CA ILE A 75 -18.01 8.24 11.06
C ILE A 75 -17.29 8.85 12.27
N CYS A 76 -16.73 8.00 13.13
CA CYS A 76 -15.91 8.44 14.26
C CYS A 76 -14.44 8.54 13.86
N MET A 77 -13.68 9.39 14.55
CA MET A 77 -12.24 9.54 14.30
C MET A 77 -11.42 8.28 14.61
N SER A 78 -11.98 7.36 15.41
CA SER A 78 -11.41 6.06 15.73
C SER A 78 -11.61 5.00 14.65
N ASP A 79 -12.46 5.26 13.65
CA ASP A 79 -12.76 4.29 12.60
C ASP A 79 -11.61 4.17 11.60
N ILE A 80 -11.45 2.98 11.03
CA ILE A 80 -10.53 2.74 9.92
C ILE A 80 -11.35 2.56 8.65
N VAL A 81 -10.95 3.23 7.58
CA VAL A 81 -11.61 3.17 6.28
C VAL A 81 -10.83 2.26 5.34
N PHE A 82 -11.54 1.36 4.69
CA PHE A 82 -11.01 0.39 3.74
C PHE A 82 -11.54 0.68 2.35
N MET A 83 -10.62 0.76 1.39
CA MET A 83 -10.93 0.77 -0.04
C MET A 83 -10.45 -0.55 -0.64
N ARG A 84 -11.35 -1.33 -1.23
CA ARG A 84 -11.00 -2.60 -1.88
C ARG A 84 -10.39 -2.31 -3.24
N MET A 85 -9.22 -2.91 -3.51
CA MET A 85 -8.51 -2.77 -4.77
C MET A 85 -8.10 -4.13 -5.32
N LEU A 86 -8.19 -4.26 -6.64
CA LEU A 86 -7.66 -5.41 -7.37
C LEU A 86 -6.36 -5.00 -8.05
N ARG A 87 -5.26 -5.62 -7.62
CA ARG A 87 -3.96 -5.41 -8.26
C ARG A 87 -3.63 -6.62 -9.14
N GLN A 88 -3.21 -6.34 -10.37
CA GLN A 88 -2.59 -7.36 -11.21
C GLN A 88 -1.21 -7.70 -10.62
N VAL A 89 -1.02 -8.97 -10.30
CA VAL A 89 0.26 -9.48 -9.80
C VAL A 89 0.85 -10.33 -10.91
N GLU A 90 2.04 -9.95 -11.36
CA GLU A 90 2.83 -10.76 -12.29
C GLU A 90 3.44 -11.94 -11.53
N VAL A 91 3.32 -13.13 -12.09
CA VAL A 91 3.91 -14.34 -11.50
C VAL A 91 5.39 -14.36 -11.89
N PRO A 92 6.33 -14.32 -10.92
CA PRO A 92 7.73 -14.44 -11.24
C PRO A 92 7.97 -15.82 -11.85
N ARG A 93 8.50 -15.86 -13.07
CA ARG A 93 8.90 -17.11 -13.73
C ARG A 93 10.19 -17.58 -13.07
N PHE A 94 10.05 -18.37 -12.01
CA PHE A 94 11.17 -18.97 -11.31
C PHE A 94 11.42 -20.37 -11.84
N TYR A 95 12.60 -20.59 -12.41
CA TYR A 95 13.09 -21.92 -12.78
C TYR A 95 14.40 -22.14 -12.02
N SER A 96 14.37 -23.03 -11.01
CA SER A 96 15.57 -23.52 -10.35
C SER A 96 15.83 -24.94 -10.84
N PRO A 97 16.80 -25.13 -11.75
CA PRO A 97 17.26 -26.47 -12.06
C PRO A 97 17.93 -27.05 -10.81
N PHE A 98 17.44 -28.20 -10.34
CA PHE A 98 18.03 -28.91 -9.22
C PHE A 98 19.39 -29.49 -9.64
N SER A 99 20.49 -28.87 -9.21
CA SER A 99 21.87 -29.25 -9.56
C SER A 99 22.61 -30.03 -8.47
N ALA A 100 21.90 -30.58 -7.47
CA ALA A 100 22.55 -31.28 -6.34
C ALA A 100 23.34 -32.55 -6.74
N ALA A 101 23.19 -33.04 -7.97
CA ALA A 101 23.92 -34.18 -8.50
C ALA A 101 25.20 -33.82 -9.28
N LEU A 102 25.49 -32.54 -9.52
CA LEU A 102 26.63 -32.09 -10.34
C LEU A 102 27.67 -31.29 -9.57
N GLU A 103 27.47 -30.98 -8.29
CA GLU A 103 28.56 -30.48 -7.46
C GLU A 103 29.49 -31.66 -7.13
N PRO A 104 30.76 -31.66 -7.58
CA PRO A 104 31.72 -32.62 -7.07
C PRO A 104 31.81 -32.41 -5.55
N ARG A 105 31.52 -33.46 -4.80
CA ARG A 105 32.04 -33.56 -3.43
C ARG A 105 33.56 -33.56 -3.59
N ASP A 106 34.25 -32.71 -2.83
CA ASP A 106 35.70 -32.55 -2.79
C ASP A 106 36.28 -31.38 -3.62
N CYS A 107 35.81 -30.17 -3.36
CA CYS A 107 36.68 -29.00 -3.46
C CYS A 107 37.14 -28.63 -2.04
N ILE A 108 38.20 -29.29 -1.56
CA ILE A 108 38.99 -28.76 -0.44
C ILE A 108 39.54 -27.42 -0.92
N VAL A 109 39.07 -26.32 -0.36
CA VAL A 109 39.72 -25.02 -0.52
C VAL A 109 41.07 -25.14 0.20
N PRO A 110 42.23 -25.06 -0.48
CA PRO A 110 43.49 -25.03 0.24
C PRO A 110 43.56 -23.71 1.00
N ASP A 111 43.57 -23.82 2.32
CA ASP A 111 43.82 -22.71 3.24
C ASP A 111 45.30 -22.28 3.05
N ASN A 112 45.54 -21.33 2.15
CA ASN A 112 46.86 -20.76 1.86
C ASN A 112 47.35 -19.83 2.98
N ASN A 113 47.28 -20.30 4.22
CA ASN A 113 47.86 -19.65 5.39
C ASN A 113 48.29 -20.71 6.40
N LYS A 114 49.46 -21.34 6.16
CA LYS A 114 50.42 -21.73 7.20
C LYS A 114 51.74 -22.20 6.58
N GLU A 115 52.82 -21.60 7.11
CA GLU A 115 54.18 -22.14 7.18
C GLU A 115 54.92 -22.23 5.82
N LYS A 116 55.74 -21.26 5.39
CA LYS A 116 57.02 -20.82 6.00
C LYS A 116 57.62 -21.94 6.86
N VAL A 117 58.75 -22.48 6.40
CA VAL A 117 59.93 -22.96 7.17
C VAL A 117 60.43 -24.33 6.70
N ILE A 118 61.55 -24.29 5.94
CA ILE A 118 62.76 -25.13 6.12
C ILE A 118 62.66 -26.61 5.65
N PHE A 119 63.58 -27.25 4.89
CA PHE A 119 64.93 -27.01 4.35
C PHE A 119 64.96 -27.46 2.88
#